data_AF-A0A958RC52-F1
#
_entry.id   AF-A0A958RC52-F1
#
_cell.length_a   1.000
_cell.length_b   1.000
_cell.length_c   1.000
_cell.angle_alpha   90.00
_cell.angle_beta   90.00
_cell.angle_gamma   90.00
#
_symmetry.space_group_name_H-M   'P 1'
#
loop_
_entity.id
_entity.type
_entity.pdbx_description
1 polymer ?
#
loop_
_entity_poly.entity_id
_entity_poly.type
_entity_poly.pdbx_seq_one_letter_code
_entity_poly.pdbx_strand_id
1 'polypeptide(L)'
;MAKKEKVTVIGAGLSGPLLAVLLARRGYAVSLYERRPDMRLTQISAGRSINLALSDRGIAPLRKIGLGRDILSETVAMHGRMIHDISGATNMQPYSGRKGEHINSVSRGGLNMKLMDEAARNNIPIYFEHRCINADLETGTTVFINEATGEEVQVKADVVIGTDGAGSAVRNAMLEHSGRLRFSFSQEYLEHG
;
A
#
# COMPACT_ATOMS: atom_id res chain seq x y z
N MET A 1 -13.07 -5.29 -23.78
CA MET A 1 -12.55 -6.67 -23.87
C MET A 1 -11.68 -6.91 -22.64
N ALA A 2 -11.80 -8.07 -21.97
CA ALA A 2 -10.88 -8.44 -20.90
C ALA A 2 -9.47 -8.60 -21.48
N LYS A 3 -8.47 -7.98 -20.86
CA LYS A 3 -7.07 -8.13 -21.26
C LYS A 3 -6.58 -9.47 -20.73
N LYS A 4 -5.82 -10.20 -21.56
CA LYS A 4 -5.22 -11.49 -21.16
C LYS A 4 -3.98 -11.34 -20.29
N GLU A 5 -3.43 -10.12 -20.22
CA GLU A 5 -2.20 -9.83 -19.48
C GLU A 5 -2.41 -10.06 -17.97
N LYS A 6 -1.55 -10.92 -17.41
CA LYS A 6 -1.48 -11.24 -15.99
C LYS A 6 -0.58 -10.23 -15.28
N VAL A 7 -1.07 -9.65 -14.21
CA VAL A 7 -0.33 -8.70 -13.37
C VAL A 7 -0.19 -9.27 -11.96
N THR A 8 1.04 -9.45 -11.51
CA THR A 8 1.35 -9.78 -10.11
C THR A 8 1.69 -8.50 -9.37
N VAL A 9 0.96 -8.21 -8.29
CA VAL A 9 1.21 -7.09 -7.39
C VAL A 9 1.74 -7.64 -6.07
N ILE A 10 2.92 -7.18 -5.66
CA ILE A 10 3.59 -7.65 -4.44
C ILE A 10 3.37 -6.63 -3.33
N GLY A 11 2.76 -7.07 -2.23
CA GLY A 11 2.38 -6.27 -1.06
C GLY A 11 0.91 -5.87 -1.06
N ALA A 12 0.15 -6.30 -0.05
CA ALA A 12 -1.23 -5.84 0.22
C ALA A 12 -1.24 -4.77 1.33
N GLY A 13 -0.33 -3.80 1.22
CA GLY A 13 -0.36 -2.55 1.99
C GLY A 13 -1.37 -1.56 1.42
N LEU A 14 -1.18 -0.26 1.63
CA LEU A 14 -2.17 0.74 1.17
C LEU A 14 -2.21 0.91 -0.36
N SER A 15 -1.08 0.83 -1.04
CA SER A 15 -1.00 1.06 -2.49
C SER A 15 -1.39 -0.18 -3.30
N GLY A 16 -1.08 -1.39 -2.83
CA GLY A 16 -1.27 -2.64 -3.56
C GLY A 16 -2.72 -2.92 -3.96
N PRO A 17 -3.65 -3.09 -3.00
CA PRO A 17 -5.05 -3.36 -3.29
C PRO A 17 -5.73 -2.20 -4.03
N LEU A 18 -5.38 -0.95 -3.71
CA LEU A 18 -5.85 0.23 -4.44
C LEU A 18 -5.51 0.15 -5.93
N LEU A 19 -4.23 -0.14 -6.24
CA LEU A 19 -3.75 -0.30 -7.61
C LEU A 19 -4.39 -1.51 -8.28
N ALA A 20 -4.49 -2.64 -7.57
CA ALA A 20 -5.07 -3.86 -8.08
C ALA A 20 -6.52 -3.66 -8.53
N VAL A 21 -7.34 -2.96 -7.74
CA VAL A 21 -8.73 -2.61 -8.13
C VAL A 21 -8.74 -1.73 -9.39
N LEU A 22 -7.86 -0.73 -9.47
CA LEU A 22 -7.77 0.14 -10.64
C LEU A 22 -7.30 -0.59 -11.91
N LEU A 23 -6.50 -1.65 -11.78
CA LEU A 23 -6.07 -2.51 -12.89
C LEU A 23 -7.17 -3.50 -13.28
N ALA A 24 -7.81 -4.16 -12.31
CA ALA A 24 -8.92 -5.08 -12.55
C ALA A 24 -10.08 -4.37 -13.28
N ARG A 25 -10.42 -3.13 -12.90
CA ARG A 25 -11.43 -2.32 -13.60
C ARG A 25 -11.06 -1.94 -15.04
N ARG A 26 -9.77 -2.01 -15.39
CA ARG A 26 -9.27 -1.87 -16.77
C ARG A 26 -9.22 -3.20 -17.53
N GLY A 27 -9.66 -4.28 -16.90
CA GLY A 27 -9.78 -5.61 -17.49
C GLY A 27 -8.53 -6.49 -17.39
N TYR A 28 -7.54 -6.12 -16.57
CA TYR A 28 -6.35 -6.96 -16.32
C TYR A 28 -6.67 -8.10 -15.35
N ALA A 29 -5.99 -9.25 -15.51
CA ALA A 29 -6.02 -10.34 -14.55
C ALA A 29 -4.97 -10.07 -13.46
N VAL A 30 -5.40 -9.68 -12.26
CA VAL A 30 -4.50 -9.23 -11.19
C VAL A 30 -4.48 -10.24 -10.04
N SER A 31 -3.29 -10.51 -9.51
CA SER A 31 -3.10 -11.27 -8.26
C SER A 31 -2.26 -10.47 -7.27
N LEU A 32 -2.65 -10.46 -6.00
CA LEU A 32 -1.90 -9.82 -4.91
C LEU A 32 -1.19 -10.88 -4.06
N TYR A 33 0.04 -10.61 -3.65
CA TYR A 33 0.78 -11.46 -2.71
C TYR A 33 1.22 -10.61 -1.50
N GLU A 34 0.88 -11.04 -0.30
CA GLU A 34 1.21 -10.34 0.94
C GLU A 34 1.97 -11.26 1.86
N ARG A 35 3.04 -10.73 2.47
CA ARG A 35 3.88 -11.48 3.41
C ARG A 35 3.13 -11.83 4.69
N ARG A 36 2.28 -10.93 5.18
CA ARG A 36 1.61 -11.08 6.47
C ARG A 36 0.35 -11.95 6.35
N PRO A 37 -0.14 -12.50 7.47
CA PRO A 37 -1.49 -13.06 7.54
C PRO A 37 -2.56 -12.02 7.20
N ASP A 38 -3.78 -12.49 6.94
CA ASP A 38 -4.92 -11.61 6.68
C ASP A 38 -5.32 -10.86 7.96
N MET A 39 -5.09 -9.55 7.97
CA MET A 39 -5.39 -8.68 9.12
C MET A 39 -6.88 -8.46 9.34
N ARG A 40 -7.74 -8.89 8.40
CA ARG A 40 -9.21 -8.89 8.58
C ARG A 40 -9.68 -10.07 9.45
N LEU A 41 -8.87 -11.12 9.53
CA LEU A 41 -9.17 -12.35 10.25
C LEU A 41 -8.34 -12.52 11.52
N THR A 42 -7.20 -11.83 11.60
CA THR A 42 -6.22 -12.00 12.68
C THR A 42 -5.82 -10.66 13.27
N GLN A 43 -5.58 -10.62 14.58
CA GLN A 43 -4.95 -9.46 15.21
C GLN A 43 -3.45 -9.46 14.88
N ILE A 44 -3.03 -8.46 14.11
CA ILE A 44 -1.62 -8.23 13.80
C ILE A 44 -1.15 -7.04 14.62
N SER A 45 0.08 -7.10 15.14
CA SER A 45 0.72 -5.95 15.79
C SER A 45 0.54 -4.70 14.92
N ALA A 46 -0.07 -3.67 15.50
CA ALA A 46 -0.30 -2.39 14.83
C ALA A 46 1.06 -1.92 14.31
N GLY A 47 1.21 -1.84 12.99
CA GLY A 47 2.49 -1.46 12.37
C GLY A 47 2.96 -0.06 12.80
N ARG A 48 3.98 0.47 12.12
CA ARG A 48 4.69 1.73 12.46
C ARG A 48 3.82 2.98 12.78
N SER A 49 2.54 3.01 12.42
CA SER A 49 1.61 4.10 12.77
C SER A 49 0.19 3.58 12.90
N ILE A 50 -0.51 3.99 13.96
CA ILE A 50 -1.93 3.64 14.21
C ILE A 50 -2.85 4.43 13.27
N ASN A 51 -2.60 5.74 13.16
CA ASN A 51 -3.35 6.66 12.29
C ASN A 51 -2.47 7.31 11.24
N LEU A 52 -3.10 7.84 10.19
CA LEU A 52 -2.49 8.55 9.07
C LEU A 52 -3.22 9.86 8.80
N ALA A 53 -2.47 10.88 8.36
CA ALA A 53 -3.05 12.09 7.81
C ALA A 53 -3.41 11.86 6.32
N LEU A 54 -4.70 11.72 6.05
CA LEU A 54 -5.28 11.56 4.72
C LEU A 54 -5.69 12.93 4.15
N SER A 55 -5.03 13.32 3.06
CA SER A 55 -5.32 14.56 2.33
C SER A 55 -5.97 14.28 0.97
N ASP A 56 -6.30 15.33 0.22
CA ASP A 56 -7.02 15.22 -1.05
C ASP A 56 -6.35 14.26 -2.06
N ARG A 57 -5.00 14.21 -2.10
CA ARG A 57 -4.26 13.27 -2.97
C ARG A 57 -4.50 11.81 -2.62
N GLY A 58 -4.69 11.50 -1.34
CA GLY A 58 -5.06 10.14 -0.90
C GLY A 58 -6.54 9.86 -1.12
N ILE A 59 -7.41 10.87 -0.97
CA ILE A 59 -8.87 10.73 -1.15
C ILE A 59 -9.24 10.55 -2.63
N ALA A 60 -8.55 11.24 -3.54
CA ALA A 60 -8.85 11.20 -4.97
C ALA A 60 -8.89 9.78 -5.58
N PRO A 61 -7.89 8.90 -5.38
CA PRO A 61 -7.95 7.53 -5.89
C PRO A 61 -8.98 6.67 -5.13
N LEU A 62 -9.23 6.93 -3.84
CA LEU A 62 -10.29 6.26 -3.08
C LEU A 62 -11.69 6.54 -3.65
N ARG A 63 -11.95 7.78 -4.08
CA ARG A 63 -13.17 8.14 -4.81
C ARG A 63 -13.29 7.38 -6.13
N LYS A 64 -12.19 7.21 -6.88
CA LYS A 64 -12.18 6.46 -8.15
C LYS A 64 -12.55 4.99 -7.96
N ILE A 65 -12.19 4.39 -6.81
CA ILE A 65 -12.58 3.01 -6.47
C ILE A 65 -13.90 2.91 -5.71
N GLY A 66 -14.60 4.02 -5.46
CA GLY A 66 -15.90 4.03 -4.77
C GLY A 66 -15.83 4.04 -3.24
N LEU A 67 -14.63 4.01 -2.64
CA LEU A 67 -14.45 4.00 -1.18
C LEU A 67 -14.39 5.40 -0.54
N GLY A 68 -14.38 6.47 -1.34
CA GLY A 68 -14.15 7.82 -0.85
C GLY A 68 -15.13 8.26 0.26
N ARG A 69 -16.42 7.94 0.13
CA ARG A 69 -17.44 8.29 1.14
C ARG A 69 -17.27 7.48 2.42
N ASP A 70 -17.18 6.15 2.28
CA ASP A 70 -17.12 5.20 3.39
C ASP A 70 -15.87 5.40 4.25
N ILE A 71 -14.74 5.73 3.63
CA ILE A 71 -13.51 6.04 4.37
C ILE A 71 -13.67 7.36 5.10
N LEU A 72 -14.16 8.41 4.42
CA LEU A 72 -14.31 9.73 5.04
C LEU A 72 -15.28 9.75 6.22
N SER A 73 -16.33 8.91 6.21
CA SER A 73 -17.23 8.78 7.36
C SER A 73 -16.58 8.19 8.63
N GLU A 74 -15.42 7.55 8.48
CA GLU A 74 -14.65 6.99 9.60
C GLU A 74 -13.42 7.83 9.95
N THR A 75 -13.30 9.03 9.37
CA THR A 75 -12.19 9.93 9.65
C THR A 75 -12.55 11.04 10.64
N VAL A 76 -11.52 11.57 11.31
CA VAL A 76 -11.63 12.76 12.13
C VAL A 76 -11.01 13.94 11.38
N ALA A 77 -11.79 14.98 11.12
CA ALA A 77 -11.30 16.19 10.46
C ALA A 77 -10.26 16.91 11.34
N MET A 78 -9.12 17.25 10.74
CA MET A 78 -8.04 18.03 11.33
C MET A 78 -7.95 19.36 10.59
N HIS A 79 -8.48 20.42 11.21
CA HIS A 79 -8.60 21.74 10.58
C HIS A 79 -7.29 22.56 10.58
N GLY A 80 -6.29 22.13 11.34
CA GLY A 80 -5.03 22.84 11.50
C GLY A 80 -4.11 22.13 12.46
N ARG A 81 -2.98 22.78 12.74
CA ARG A 81 -1.98 22.34 13.71
C ARG A 81 -2.26 23.03 15.04
N MET A 82 -2.38 22.25 16.11
CA MET A 82 -2.35 22.79 17.46
C MET A 82 -0.91 22.77 17.95
N ILE A 83 -0.30 23.94 18.12
CA ILE A 83 1.03 24.07 18.70
C ILE A 83 0.89 24.26 20.20
N HIS A 84 1.55 23.41 20.97
CA HIS A 84 1.72 23.56 22.41
C HIS A 84 3.13 24.07 22.65
N ASP A 85 3.28 25.27 23.21
CA ASP A 85 4.59 25.81 23.54
C ASP A 85 5.09 25.31 24.92
N ILE A 86 6.33 25.66 25.27
CA ILE A 86 6.96 25.25 26.53
C ILE A 86 6.26 25.80 27.78
N SER A 87 5.45 26.85 27.65
CA SER A 87 4.66 27.43 28.74
C SER A 87 3.30 26.73 28.91
N GLY A 88 2.94 25.86 27.96
CA GLY A 88 1.63 25.19 27.90
C GLY A 88 0.57 26.00 27.14
N ALA A 89 0.92 27.18 26.62
CA ALA A 89 0.00 27.94 25.79
C ALA A 89 -0.24 27.23 24.45
N THR A 90 -1.46 27.37 23.93
CA THR A 90 -1.88 26.72 22.69
C THR A 90 -2.09 27.74 21.59
N ASN A 91 -1.62 27.42 20.38
CA ASN A 91 -1.81 28.22 19.19
C ASN A 91 -2.32 27.35 18.03
N MET A 92 -3.57 27.61 17.62
CA MET A 92 -4.17 26.91 16.50
C MET A 92 -3.82 27.61 15.19
N GLN A 93 -3.13 26.89 14.31
CA GLN A 93 -2.76 27.35 12.97
C GLN A 93 -3.55 26.54 11.92
N PRO A 94 -4.58 27.13 11.29
CA PRO A 94 -5.33 26.47 10.22
C PRO A 94 -4.41 25.99 9.10
N TYR A 95 -4.71 24.83 8.50
CA TYR A 95 -3.93 24.34 7.35
C TYR A 95 -4.11 25.21 6.10
N SER A 96 -5.22 25.93 6.00
CA SER A 96 -5.57 26.80 4.88
C SER A 96 -6.35 28.01 5.38
N GLY A 97 -6.20 29.14 4.69
CA GLY A 97 -7.05 30.32 4.89
C GLY A 97 -8.43 30.18 4.24
N ARG A 98 -8.68 29.10 3.49
CA ARG A 98 -9.97 28.85 2.83
C ARG A 98 -10.89 28.05 3.75
N LYS A 99 -12.15 28.47 3.82
CA LYS A 99 -13.17 27.79 4.61
C LYS A 99 -13.43 26.37 4.08
N GLY A 100 -13.40 25.38 4.96
CA GLY A 100 -13.75 23.99 4.65
C GLY A 100 -12.57 23.10 4.22
N GLU A 101 -11.38 23.66 3.94
CA GLU A 101 -10.19 22.86 3.65
C GLU A 101 -9.59 22.29 4.95
N HIS A 102 -9.40 20.98 5.00
CA HIS A 102 -8.83 20.25 6.14
C HIS A 102 -8.20 18.94 5.66
N ILE A 103 -7.36 18.34 6.49
CA ILE A 103 -6.91 16.95 6.31
C ILE A 103 -7.66 16.05 7.28
N ASN A 104 -7.56 14.74 7.10
CA ASN A 104 -8.35 13.78 7.85
C ASN A 104 -7.44 12.80 8.58
N SER A 105 -7.72 12.51 9.84
CA SER A 105 -7.08 11.41 10.57
C SER A 105 -7.83 10.13 10.25
N VAL A 106 -7.14 9.11 9.75
CA VAL A 106 -7.71 7.81 9.40
C VAL A 106 -6.90 6.67 10.03
N SER A 107 -7.57 5.62 10.49
CA SER A 107 -6.89 4.40 10.95
C SER A 107 -6.17 3.73 9.79
N ARG A 108 -4.88 3.43 9.96
CA ARG A 108 -4.08 2.74 8.94
C ARG A 108 -4.61 1.32 8.70
N GLY A 109 -4.89 0.60 9.78
CA GLY A 109 -5.43 -0.76 9.71
C GLY A 109 -6.82 -0.76 9.09
N GLY A 110 -7.71 0.12 9.54
CA GLY A 110 -9.07 0.27 8.99
C GLY A 110 -9.06 0.58 7.49
N LEU A 111 -8.21 1.52 7.07
CA LEU A 111 -8.04 1.86 5.66
C LEU A 111 -7.54 0.66 4.84
N ASN A 112 -6.55 -0.08 5.34
CA ASN A 112 -6.00 -1.22 4.62
C ASN A 112 -7.02 -2.36 4.47
N MET A 113 -7.78 -2.66 5.53
CA MET A 113 -8.83 -3.68 5.49
C MET A 113 -9.91 -3.32 4.45
N LYS A 114 -10.39 -2.08 4.43
CA LYS A 114 -11.37 -1.63 3.41
C LYS A 114 -10.85 -1.76 1.98
N LEU A 115 -9.56 -1.48 1.77
CA LEU A 115 -8.91 -1.64 0.47
C LEU A 115 -8.81 -3.11 0.04
N MET A 116 -8.48 -4.01 0.97
CA MET A 116 -8.46 -5.45 0.70
C MET A 116 -9.87 -6.02 0.47
N ASP A 117 -10.88 -5.53 1.19
CA ASP A 117 -12.27 -5.90 0.95
C ASP A 117 -12.73 -5.45 -0.44
N GLU A 118 -12.37 -4.24 -0.86
CA GLU A 118 -12.68 -3.78 -2.21
C GLU A 118 -11.96 -4.61 -3.28
N ALA A 119 -10.71 -5.00 -3.06
CA ALA A 119 -10.02 -5.92 -3.96
C ALA A 119 -10.76 -7.28 -4.05
N ALA A 120 -11.17 -7.85 -2.91
CA ALA A 120 -11.94 -9.09 -2.87
C ALA A 120 -13.30 -8.97 -3.58
N ARG A 121 -14.03 -7.85 -3.43
CA ARG A 121 -15.28 -7.58 -4.16
C ARG A 121 -15.10 -7.53 -5.68
N ASN A 122 -13.91 -7.16 -6.15
CA ASN A 122 -13.55 -7.16 -7.56
C ASN A 122 -12.97 -8.53 -8.01
N ASN A 123 -13.14 -9.59 -7.21
CA ASN A 123 -12.64 -10.95 -7.46
C ASN A 123 -11.13 -11.03 -7.67
N ILE A 124 -10.37 -10.14 -7.01
CA ILE A 124 -8.91 -10.14 -7.07
C ILE A 124 -8.40 -11.11 -5.99
N PRO A 125 -7.70 -12.20 -6.36
CA PRO A 125 -7.10 -13.09 -5.38
C PRO A 125 -5.99 -12.38 -4.60
N ILE A 126 -6.02 -12.55 -3.28
CA ILE A 126 -4.97 -12.08 -2.35
C ILE A 126 -4.40 -13.31 -1.66
N TYR A 127 -3.12 -13.61 -1.94
CA TYR A 127 -2.38 -14.70 -1.35
C TYR A 127 -1.58 -14.16 -0.16
N PHE A 128 -2.10 -14.38 1.06
CA PHE A 128 -1.44 -14.02 2.30
C PHE A 128 -0.35 -15.01 2.66
N GLU A 129 0.53 -14.63 3.59
CA GLU A 129 1.67 -15.45 4.03
C GLU A 129 2.66 -15.79 2.90
N HIS A 130 2.67 -15.03 1.80
CA HIS A 130 3.61 -15.20 0.70
C HIS A 130 4.66 -14.09 0.73
N ARG A 131 5.82 -14.37 1.33
CA ARG A 131 6.94 -13.43 1.35
C ARG A 131 7.69 -13.50 0.03
N CYS A 132 7.64 -12.42 -0.76
CA CYS A 132 8.50 -12.29 -1.93
C CYS A 132 9.97 -12.22 -1.49
N ILE A 133 10.80 -13.11 -2.04
CA ILE A 133 12.24 -13.13 -1.80
C ILE A 133 13.05 -12.74 -3.02
N ASN A 134 12.50 -12.90 -4.23
CA ASN A 134 13.16 -12.52 -5.48
C ASN A 134 12.15 -12.20 -6.59
N ALA A 135 12.58 -11.39 -7.57
CA ALA A 135 11.85 -11.12 -8.80
C ALA A 135 12.82 -11.09 -9.99
N ASP A 136 12.66 -12.04 -10.91
CA ASP A 136 13.38 -12.05 -12.18
C ASP A 136 12.77 -11.02 -13.13
N LEU A 137 13.57 -9.98 -13.41
CA LEU A 137 13.18 -8.82 -14.20
C LEU A 137 13.13 -9.09 -15.72
N GLU A 138 13.69 -10.21 -16.17
CA GLU A 138 13.70 -10.60 -17.59
C GLU A 138 12.53 -11.52 -17.90
N THR A 139 12.24 -12.48 -17.02
CA THR A 139 11.19 -13.47 -17.26
C THR A 139 9.83 -13.11 -16.67
N GLY A 140 9.77 -12.12 -15.77
CA GLY A 140 8.55 -11.77 -15.03
C GLY A 140 8.18 -12.81 -13.97
N THR A 141 9.16 -13.58 -13.49
CA THR A 141 8.97 -14.63 -12.49
C THR A 141 9.29 -14.10 -11.10
N THR A 142 8.35 -14.24 -10.17
CA THR A 142 8.51 -13.87 -8.76
C THR A 142 8.59 -15.11 -7.88
N VAL A 143 9.50 -15.11 -6.93
CA VAL A 143 9.73 -16.22 -5.99
C VAL A 143 9.26 -15.81 -4.61
N PHE A 144 8.40 -16.63 -4.02
CA PHE A 144 7.84 -16.44 -2.69
C PHE A 144 8.23 -17.61 -1.78
N ILE A 145 8.39 -17.31 -0.50
CA ILE A 145 8.34 -18.32 0.57
C ILE A 145 6.98 -18.21 1.24
N ASN A 146 6.25 -19.32 1.30
CA ASN A 146 5.04 -19.42 2.11
C ASN A 146 5.46 -19.48 3.60
N GLU A 147 5.11 -18.46 4.38
CA GLU A 147 5.53 -18.32 5.78
C GLU A 147 4.87 -19.38 6.69
N ALA A 148 3.75 -19.98 6.27
CA ALA A 148 3.07 -21.04 7.02
C ALA A 148 3.65 -22.44 6.76
N THR A 149 4.05 -22.74 5.51
CA THR A 149 4.53 -24.08 5.11
C THR A 149 6.04 -24.17 4.93
N GLY A 150 6.72 -23.04 4.73
CA GLY A 150 8.13 -22.96 4.35
C GLY A 150 8.40 -23.27 2.88
N GLU A 151 7.37 -23.56 2.08
CA GLU A 151 7.50 -23.93 0.68
C GLU A 151 7.86 -22.74 -0.21
N GLU A 152 8.69 -22.98 -1.21
CA GLU A 152 8.97 -22.03 -2.27
C GLU A 152 7.87 -22.10 -3.35
N VAL A 153 7.32 -20.94 -3.69
CA VAL A 153 6.29 -20.79 -4.72
C VAL A 153 6.81 -19.84 -5.79
N GLN A 154 6.84 -20.31 -7.05
CA GLN A 154 7.21 -19.49 -8.19
C GLN A 154 5.97 -19.11 -9.00
N VAL A 155 5.87 -17.82 -9.32
CA VAL A 155 4.72 -17.27 -10.05
C VAL A 155 5.23 -16.46 -11.22
N LYS A 156 4.75 -16.79 -12.43
CA LYS A 156 5.04 -16.05 -13.65
C LYS A 156 3.89 -15.12 -14.02
N ALA A 157 4.21 -13.87 -14.34
CA ALA A 157 3.26 -12.87 -14.84
C ALA A 157 3.86 -12.10 -16.02
N ASP A 158 2.99 -11.43 -16.79
CA ASP A 158 3.41 -10.54 -17.87
C ASP A 158 3.94 -9.22 -17.31
N VAL A 159 3.41 -8.78 -16.17
CA VAL A 159 3.84 -7.59 -15.45
C VAL A 159 3.94 -7.88 -13.96
N VAL A 160 5.03 -7.44 -13.34
CA VAL A 160 5.24 -7.47 -11.89
C VAL A 160 5.28 -6.04 -11.36
N ILE A 161 4.52 -5.75 -10.31
CA ILE A 161 4.51 -4.43 -9.66
C ILE A 161 4.83 -4.57 -8.19
N GLY A 162 5.96 -3.98 -7.77
CA GLY A 162 6.36 -3.89 -6.37
C GLY A 162 5.60 -2.78 -5.62
N THR A 163 4.73 -3.18 -4.69
CA THR A 163 4.07 -2.31 -3.70
C THR A 163 4.41 -2.73 -2.27
N ASP A 164 5.56 -3.38 -2.11
CA ASP A 164 6.07 -4.10 -0.93
C ASP A 164 6.84 -3.21 0.07
N GLY A 165 6.69 -1.90 -0.07
CA GLY A 165 7.10 -0.92 0.94
C GLY A 165 8.61 -0.67 1.04
N ALA A 166 9.05 -0.14 2.18
CA ALA A 166 10.41 0.34 2.35
C ALA A 166 11.46 -0.79 2.21
N GLY A 167 11.14 -2.02 2.60
CA GLY A 167 12.00 -3.20 2.48
C GLY A 167 11.74 -4.01 1.20
N SER A 168 11.47 -3.34 0.08
CA SER A 168 11.04 -3.96 -1.18
C SER A 168 12.03 -5.00 -1.71
N ALA A 169 11.56 -6.22 -1.91
CA ALA A 169 12.30 -7.29 -2.58
C ALA A 169 12.42 -7.01 -4.09
N VAL A 170 11.39 -6.42 -4.70
CA VAL A 170 11.41 -6.03 -6.12
C VAL A 170 12.49 -4.98 -6.38
N ARG A 171 12.60 -3.98 -5.50
CA ARG A 171 13.67 -2.96 -5.61
C ARG A 171 15.06 -3.59 -5.45
N ASN A 172 15.22 -4.54 -4.54
CA ASN A 172 16.51 -5.23 -4.36
C ASN A 172 16.90 -6.01 -5.63
N ALA A 173 15.97 -6.70 -6.27
CA ALA A 173 16.23 -7.35 -7.56
C ALA A 173 16.65 -6.36 -8.67
N MET A 174 16.06 -5.15 -8.68
CA MET A 174 16.49 -4.06 -9.58
C MET A 174 17.91 -3.56 -9.27
N LEU A 175 18.28 -3.49 -7.99
CA LEU A 175 19.63 -3.08 -7.57
C LEU A 175 20.70 -4.08 -7.99
N GLU A 176 20.41 -5.39 -7.91
CA GLU A 176 21.31 -6.45 -8.39
C GLU A 176 21.60 -6.33 -9.89
N HIS A 177 20.68 -5.75 -10.67
CA HIS A 177 20.83 -5.50 -12.11
C HIS A 177 21.18 -4.03 -12.44
N SER A 178 21.64 -3.25 -11.45
CA SER A 178 21.88 -1.81 -11.59
C SER A 178 22.80 -1.42 -12.74
N GLY A 179 23.83 -2.23 -13.03
CA GLY A 179 24.75 -2.00 -14.16
C GLY A 179 24.06 -2.06 -15.52
N ARG A 180 23.10 -2.99 -15.69
CA ARG A 180 22.31 -3.12 -16.92
C ARG A 180 21.21 -2.06 -17.00
N LEU A 181 20.55 -1.78 -15.88
CA LEU A 181 19.38 -0.90 -15.81
C LEU A 181 19.74 0.59 -15.67
N ARG A 182 21.01 0.92 -15.41
CA ARG A 182 21.45 2.28 -15.03
C ARG A 182 20.63 2.83 -13.86
N PHE A 183 20.40 1.97 -12.86
CA PHE A 183 19.52 2.24 -11.73
C PHE A 183 20.27 3.00 -10.62
N SER A 184 19.83 4.22 -10.31
CA SER A 184 20.35 5.02 -9.19
C SER A 184 19.51 4.84 -7.94
N PHE A 185 20.17 4.68 -6.78
CA PHE A 185 19.51 4.47 -5.49
C PHE A 185 20.30 5.11 -4.36
N SER A 186 19.58 5.65 -3.38
CA SER A 186 20.11 6.10 -2.11
C SER A 186 19.20 5.66 -0.97
N GLN A 187 19.82 5.36 0.17
CA GLN A 187 19.12 5.09 1.42
C GLN A 187 19.89 5.74 2.56
N GLU A 188 19.19 6.55 3.33
CA GLU A 188 19.72 7.26 4.48
C GLU A 188 18.86 6.94 5.69
N TYR A 189 19.52 6.66 6.81
CA TYR A 189 18.87 6.48 8.10
C TYR A 189 19.08 7.75 8.91
N LEU A 190 17.98 8.34 9.37
CA LEU A 190 18.06 9.47 10.29
C LEU A 190 18.49 8.98 11.67
N GLU A 191 19.25 9.80 12.41
CA GLU A 191 19.66 9.49 13.79
C GLU A 191 18.49 9.42 14.78
N HIS A 192 17.36 10.02 14.39
CA HIS A 192 16.12 10.10 15.16
C HIS A 192 14.92 9.58 14.34
N GLY A 193 14.04 8.81 14.97
CA GLY A 193 12.84 8.25 14.36
C GLY A 193 12.25 7.10 15.17
#